data_AF-A0A7X8PZG3-F1
#
_entry.id   AF-A0A7X8PZG3-F1
#
_cell.length_a   1.000
_cell.length_b   1.000
_cell.length_c   1.000
_cell.angle_alpha   90.00
_cell.angle_beta   90.00
_cell.angle_gamma   90.00
#
_symmetry.space_group_name_H-M   'P 1'
#
loop_
_entity.id
_entity.type
_entity.pdbx_description
1 polymer ?
#
loop_
_entity_poly.entity_id
_entity_poly.type
_entity_poly.pdbx_seq_one_letter_code
_entity_poly.pdbx_strand_id
1 'polypeptide(L)'
;MRKKSGLMLMISTTLVIAMVLIIFAFSTQQGESSIGTSESIIDSLIQKLGIESFIENNEWLYEHRNIVFRKTLHFFEYAILATLTFITLKLRGLKLKYISIITLMFTSMIAAVDEYYQSLIPGRTPHIRDVFIDTLGAFTAIIIILIIIKLFKRSKKDEAYQ
;
A
#
# COMPACT_ATOMS: atom_id res chain seq x y z
N MET A 1 -12.95 -2.98 -29.87
CA MET A 1 -12.94 -2.97 -28.39
C MET A 1 -11.94 -3.94 -27.74
N ARG A 2 -11.72 -5.18 -28.25
CA ARG A 2 -10.76 -6.16 -27.68
C ARG A 2 -9.30 -5.66 -27.55
N LYS A 3 -8.75 -4.95 -28.55
CA LYS A 3 -7.37 -4.42 -28.50
C LYS A 3 -7.11 -3.43 -27.35
N LYS A 4 -8.06 -2.52 -27.06
CA LYS A 4 -7.93 -1.54 -25.96
C LYS A 4 -7.95 -2.21 -24.59
N SER A 5 -8.78 -3.24 -24.40
CA SER A 5 -8.81 -4.02 -23.16
C SER A 5 -7.53 -4.83 -22.94
N GLY A 6 -6.95 -5.38 -24.00
CA GLY A 6 -5.63 -6.05 -23.92
C GLY A 6 -4.50 -5.11 -23.51
N LEU A 7 -4.44 -3.90 -24.09
CA LEU A 7 -3.44 -2.90 -23.73
C LEU A 7 -3.57 -2.45 -22.27
N MET A 8 -4.79 -2.16 -21.79
CA MET A 8 -5.03 -1.80 -20.39
C MET A 8 -4.60 -2.91 -19.43
N LEU A 9 -4.86 -4.17 -19.80
CA LEU A 9 -4.43 -5.31 -19.00
C LEU A 9 -2.89 -5.39 -18.92
N MET A 10 -2.20 -5.23 -20.05
CA MET A 10 -0.74 -5.21 -20.10
C MET A 10 -0.18 -4.09 -19.21
N ILE A 11 -0.66 -2.86 -19.37
CA ILE A 11 -0.25 -1.71 -18.56
C ILE A 11 -0.46 -2.00 -17.07
N SER A 12 -1.65 -2.44 -16.67
CA SER A 12 -1.95 -2.71 -15.27
C SER A 12 -1.05 -3.81 -14.68
N THR A 13 -0.76 -4.86 -15.46
CA THR A 13 0.12 -5.96 -15.03
C THR A 13 1.55 -5.47 -14.86
N THR A 14 2.04 -4.64 -15.79
CA THR A 14 3.36 -4.00 -15.67
C THR A 14 3.45 -3.12 -14.43
N LEU A 15 2.40 -2.36 -14.11
CA LEU A 15 2.37 -1.52 -12.91
C LEU A 15 2.39 -2.36 -11.62
N VAL A 16 1.69 -3.50 -11.58
CA VAL A 16 1.78 -4.42 -10.43
C VAL A 16 3.22 -4.92 -10.24
N ILE A 17 3.86 -5.36 -11.32
CA ILE A 17 5.25 -5.83 -11.27
C ILE A 17 6.19 -4.70 -10.83
N ALA A 18 6.05 -3.51 -11.40
CA ALA A 18 6.84 -2.34 -11.03
C ALA A 18 6.66 -2.00 -9.55
N MET A 19 5.43 -2.05 -9.02
CA MET A 19 5.16 -1.79 -7.62
C MET A 19 5.82 -2.82 -6.70
N VAL A 20 5.78 -4.10 -7.06
CA VAL A 20 6.50 -5.16 -6.31
C VAL A 20 8.01 -4.89 -6.30
N LEU A 21 8.59 -4.49 -7.43
CA LEU A 21 10.01 -4.14 -7.50
C LEU A 21 10.35 -2.91 -6.65
N ILE A 22 9.48 -1.90 -6.62
CA ILE A 22 9.63 -0.70 -5.78
C ILE A 22 9.63 -1.09 -4.30
N ILE A 23 8.68 -1.94 -3.87
CA ILE A 23 8.61 -2.44 -2.49
C ILE A 23 9.94 -3.09 -2.09
N PHE A 24 10.44 -4.03 -2.90
CA PHE A 24 11.73 -4.68 -2.60
C PHE A 24 12.91 -3.70 -2.65
N ALA A 25 12.91 -2.73 -3.56
CA ALA A 25 13.96 -1.71 -3.65
C ALA A 25 13.97 -0.74 -2.47
N PHE A 26 12.82 -0.46 -1.86
CA PHE A 26 12.75 0.29 -0.60
C PHE A 26 13.04 -0.59 0.61
N SER A 27 12.68 -1.87 0.55
CA SER A 27 12.99 -2.87 1.57
C SER A 27 14.48 -3.05 1.84
N THR A 28 15.31 -3.02 0.80
CA THR A 28 16.78 -3.08 0.93
C THR A 28 17.38 -1.87 1.62
N GLN A 29 16.77 -0.69 1.49
CA GLN A 29 17.31 0.57 1.99
C GLN A 29 17.05 0.79 3.49
N GLN A 30 16.19 -0.04 4.10
CA GLN A 30 15.65 0.13 5.45
C GLN A 30 16.60 -0.17 6.63
N GLY A 31 17.89 -0.41 6.36
CA GLY A 31 18.96 -0.47 7.37
C GLY A 31 19.36 0.91 7.92
N GLU A 32 20.51 1.01 8.60
CA GLU A 32 21.00 2.27 9.21
C GLU A 32 21.05 3.46 8.23
N SER A 33 21.24 3.19 6.93
CA SER A 33 21.23 4.20 5.86
C SER A 33 19.86 4.89 5.66
N SER A 34 18.75 4.26 6.03
CA SER A 34 17.39 4.82 5.86
C SER A 34 17.06 5.90 6.89
N ILE A 35 17.74 5.92 8.05
CA ILE A 35 17.42 6.81 9.16
C ILE A 35 17.62 8.27 8.73
N GLY A 36 18.79 8.61 8.16
CA GLY A 36 19.10 10.00 7.78
C GLY A 36 18.24 10.57 6.64
N THR A 37 17.94 9.78 5.60
CA THR A 37 17.07 10.24 4.50
C THR A 37 15.61 10.37 4.93
N SER A 38 15.13 9.46 5.78
CA SER A 38 13.76 9.52 6.29
C SER A 38 13.56 10.73 7.20
N GLU A 39 14.52 11.03 8.07
CA GLU A 39 14.46 12.20 8.97
C GLU A 39 14.31 13.51 8.20
N SER A 40 15.12 13.73 7.16
CA SER A 40 15.04 14.96 6.36
C SER A 40 13.67 15.12 5.67
N ILE A 41 13.09 14.03 5.17
CA ILE A 41 11.76 14.04 4.55
C ILE A 41 10.67 14.29 5.60
N ILE A 42 10.78 13.63 6.77
CA ILE A 42 9.84 13.77 7.87
C ILE A 42 9.84 15.20 8.38
N ASP A 43 11.00 15.77 8.68
CA ASP A 43 11.12 17.13 9.20
C ASP A 43 10.59 18.16 8.19
N SER A 44 10.83 17.95 6.89
CA SER A 44 10.25 18.76 5.81
C SER A 44 8.72 18.70 5.76
N LEU A 45 8.14 17.52 6.00
CA LEU A 45 6.69 17.34 6.03
C LEU A 45 6.07 17.96 7.28
N ILE A 46 6.69 17.76 8.45
CA ILE A 46 6.26 18.33 9.72
C ILE A 46 6.20 19.86 9.63
N GLN A 47 7.23 20.48 9.07
CA GLN A 47 7.28 21.92 8.86
C GLN A 47 6.21 22.40 7.87
N LYS A 48 6.05 21.73 6.72
CA LYS A 48 5.05 22.10 5.71
C LYS A 48 3.61 21.96 6.19
N LEU A 49 3.33 20.95 7.01
CA LEU A 49 2.01 20.72 7.58
C LEU A 49 1.73 21.60 8.82
N GLY A 50 2.75 22.28 9.35
CA GLY A 50 2.62 23.13 10.53
C GLY A 50 2.28 22.36 11.80
N ILE A 51 2.66 21.08 11.88
CA ILE A 51 2.34 20.18 13.00
C ILE A 51 3.51 19.99 13.98
N GLU A 52 4.56 20.80 13.85
CA GLU A 52 5.79 20.74 14.67
C GLU A 52 5.47 20.79 16.16
N SER A 53 4.70 21.78 16.59
CA SER A 53 4.28 21.91 17.99
C SER A 53 3.45 20.73 18.50
N PHE A 54 2.65 20.08 17.64
CA PHE A 54 1.91 18.88 18.04
C PHE A 54 2.87 17.70 18.27
N ILE A 55 3.87 17.51 17.42
CA ILE A 55 4.81 16.40 17.54
C ILE A 55 5.79 16.62 18.70
N GLU A 56 6.33 17.83 18.85
CA GLU A 56 7.26 18.17 19.95
C GLU A 56 6.60 18.06 21.33
N ASN A 57 5.32 18.42 21.44
CA ASN A 57 4.57 18.29 22.70
C ASN A 57 4.24 16.83 23.08
N ASN A 58 4.51 15.87 22.20
CA ASN A 58 4.28 14.45 22.45
C ASN A 58 5.60 13.69 22.39
N GLU A 59 6.27 13.53 23.54
CA GLU A 59 7.58 12.86 23.66
C GLU A 59 7.63 11.52 22.90
N TRP A 60 6.62 10.67 23.11
CA TRP A 60 6.56 9.36 22.44
C TRP A 60 6.52 9.48 20.90
N LEU A 61 5.73 10.42 20.37
CA LEU A 61 5.63 10.63 18.92
C LEU A 61 6.93 11.21 18.36
N TYR A 62 7.56 12.15 19.07
CA TYR A 62 8.82 12.75 18.66
C TYR A 62 9.94 11.70 18.56
N GLU A 63 10.06 10.83 19.57
CA GLU A 63 11.04 9.74 19.61
C GLU A 63 10.79 8.67 18.54
N HIS A 64 9.53 8.34 18.25
CA HIS A 64 9.17 7.24 17.35
C HIS A 64 8.75 7.71 15.93
N ARG A 65 8.84 9.00 15.61
CA ARG A 65 8.34 9.59 14.34
C ARG A 65 8.86 8.87 13.10
N ASN A 66 10.13 8.48 13.08
CA ASN A 66 10.75 7.75 11.97
C ASN A 66 10.09 6.39 11.75
N ILE A 67 9.88 5.63 12.83
CA ILE A 67 9.27 4.31 12.79
C ILE A 67 7.81 4.42 12.36
N VAL A 68 7.06 5.38 12.91
CA VAL A 68 5.66 5.65 12.54
C VAL A 68 5.54 6.01 11.07
N PHE A 69 6.39 6.91 10.58
CA PHE A 69 6.39 7.32 9.18
C PHE A 69 6.73 6.17 8.25
N ARG A 70 7.77 5.39 8.56
CA ARG A 70 8.13 4.19 7.78
C ARG A 70 6.98 3.19 7.71
N LYS A 71 6.34 2.86 8.83
CA LYS A 71 5.19 1.93 8.85
C LYS A 71 4.01 2.48 8.06
N THR A 72 3.82 3.80 8.06
CA THR A 72 2.79 4.46 7.26
C THR A 72 3.09 4.36 5.76
N LEU A 73 4.35 4.53 5.34
CA LEU A 73 4.75 4.36 3.94
C LEU A 73 4.49 2.93 3.45
N HIS A 74 4.86 1.92 4.22
CA HIS A 74 4.61 0.52 3.84
C HIS A 74 3.11 0.26 3.72
N PHE A 75 2.32 0.70 4.70
CA PHE A 75 0.86 0.62 4.62
C PHE A 75 0.32 1.17 3.29
N PHE A 76 0.81 2.31 2.83
CA PHE A 76 0.40 2.90 1.55
C PHE A 76 0.94 2.14 0.33
N GLU A 77 2.17 1.64 0.37
CA GLU A 77 2.74 0.81 -0.71
C GLU A 77 1.89 -0.45 -0.95
N TYR A 78 1.52 -1.16 0.12
CA TYR A 78 0.67 -2.33 0.03
C TYR A 78 -0.78 -1.98 -0.33
N ALA A 79 -1.29 -0.82 0.08
CA ALA A 79 -2.59 -0.31 -0.38
C ALA A 79 -2.60 -0.03 -1.91
N ILE A 80 -1.52 0.54 -2.44
CA ILE A 80 -1.35 0.78 -3.88
C ILE A 80 -1.23 -0.55 -4.63
N LEU A 81 -0.41 -1.48 -4.13
CA LEU A 81 -0.27 -2.82 -4.71
C LEU A 81 -1.61 -3.56 -4.76
N ALA A 82 -2.40 -3.50 -3.69
CA ALA A 82 -3.73 -4.09 -3.62
C ALA A 82 -4.67 -3.47 -4.66
N THR A 83 -4.64 -2.13 -4.79
CA THR A 83 -5.46 -1.39 -5.76
C THR A 83 -5.12 -1.79 -7.19
N LEU A 84 -3.84 -1.83 -7.55
CA LEU A 84 -3.37 -2.21 -8.89
C LEU A 84 -3.76 -3.66 -9.20
N THR A 85 -3.50 -4.58 -8.26
CA THR A 85 -3.88 -6.00 -8.38
C THR A 85 -5.39 -6.17 -8.57
N PHE A 86 -6.20 -5.45 -7.78
CA PHE A 86 -7.66 -5.47 -7.90
C PHE A 86 -8.12 -5.01 -9.28
N ILE A 87 -7.55 -3.91 -9.80
CA ILE A 87 -7.85 -3.40 -11.14
C ILE A 87 -7.48 -4.43 -12.21
N THR A 88 -6.28 -5.02 -12.14
CA THR A 88 -5.82 -6.04 -13.09
C THR A 88 -6.75 -7.25 -13.12
N LEU A 89 -7.15 -7.77 -11.97
CA LEU A 89 -8.07 -8.92 -11.90
C LEU A 89 -9.49 -8.56 -12.37
N LYS A 90 -9.93 -7.33 -12.12
CA LYS A 90 -11.19 -6.80 -12.66
C LYS A 90 -11.16 -6.72 -14.19
N LEU A 91 -10.06 -6.26 -14.78
CA LEU A 91 -9.86 -6.21 -16.23
C LEU A 91 -9.85 -7.61 -16.87
N ARG A 92 -9.43 -8.64 -16.12
CA ARG A 92 -9.54 -10.06 -16.54
C ARG A 92 -10.95 -10.64 -16.44
N GLY A 93 -11.92 -9.88 -15.92
CA GLY A 93 -13.33 -10.29 -15.86
C GLY A 93 -13.68 -11.23 -14.70
N LEU A 94 -12.86 -11.29 -13.65
CA LEU A 94 -13.18 -12.10 -12.47
C LEU A 94 -14.36 -11.51 -11.69
N LYS A 95 -15.09 -12.35 -10.93
CA LYS A 95 -16.16 -11.87 -10.05
C LYS A 95 -15.57 -11.14 -8.84
N LEU A 96 -16.21 -10.04 -8.42
CA LEU A 96 -15.73 -9.17 -7.33
C LEU A 96 -15.32 -9.92 -6.06
N LYS A 97 -16.09 -10.94 -5.63
CA LYS A 97 -15.75 -11.74 -4.44
C LYS A 97 -14.39 -12.44 -4.55
N TYR A 98 -14.06 -12.97 -5.73
CA TYR A 98 -12.78 -13.66 -5.96
C TYR A 98 -11.65 -12.65 -6.10
N ILE A 99 -11.91 -11.50 -6.74
CA ILE A 99 -10.93 -10.42 -6.85
C ILE A 99 -10.47 -9.99 -5.46
N SER A 100 -11.40 -9.67 -4.54
CA SER A 100 -11.04 -9.24 -3.18
C SER A 100 -10.18 -10.27 -2.44
N ILE A 101 -10.56 -11.55 -2.50
CA ILE A 101 -9.82 -12.62 -1.81
C ILE A 101 -8.43 -12.82 -2.42
N ILE A 102 -8.35 -12.91 -3.76
CA ILE A 102 -7.08 -13.14 -4.46
C ILE A 102 -6.14 -11.94 -4.25
N THR A 103 -6.65 -10.71 -4.35
CA THR A 103 -5.86 -9.51 -4.07
C THR A 103 -5.29 -9.55 -2.66
N LEU A 104 -6.12 -9.82 -1.65
CA LEU A 104 -5.66 -9.84 -0.26
C LEU A 104 -4.62 -10.94 -0.02
N MET A 105 -4.86 -12.16 -0.54
CA MET A 105 -3.91 -13.27 -0.44
C MET A 105 -2.57 -12.93 -1.11
N PHE A 106 -2.63 -12.39 -2.33
CA PHE A 106 -1.43 -12.01 -3.08
C PHE A 106 -0.63 -10.94 -2.33
N THR A 107 -1.25 -9.86 -1.88
CA THR A 107 -0.54 -8.78 -1.17
C THR A 107 0.00 -9.23 0.18
N SER A 108 -0.74 -10.06 0.93
CA SER A 108 -0.26 -10.62 2.20
C SER A 108 0.96 -11.53 1.99
N MET A 109 0.98 -12.27 0.88
CA MET A 109 2.13 -13.10 0.52
C MET A 109 3.35 -12.24 0.14
N ILE A 110 3.16 -11.14 -0.59
CA ILE A 110 4.24 -10.19 -0.87
C ILE A 110 4.77 -9.58 0.43
N ALA A 111 3.89 -9.18 1.37
CA ALA A 111 4.30 -8.66 2.67
C ALA A 111 5.11 -9.68 3.49
N ALA A 112 4.69 -10.94 3.50
CA ALA A 112 5.44 -12.00 4.16
C ALA A 112 6.82 -12.24 3.52
N VAL A 113 6.90 -12.19 2.18
CA VAL A 113 8.18 -12.33 1.45
C VAL A 113 9.09 -11.12 1.70
N ASP A 114 8.52 -9.93 1.80
CA ASP A 114 9.25 -8.70 2.12
C ASP A 114 9.87 -8.80 3.52
N GLU A 115 9.08 -9.11 4.55
CA GLU A 115 9.57 -9.29 5.92
C GLU A 115 10.63 -10.39 6.02
N TYR A 116 10.45 -11.48 5.27
CA TYR A 116 11.46 -12.53 5.16
C TYR A 116 12.75 -12.01 4.52
N TYR A 117 12.66 -11.27 3.42
CA TYR A 117 13.83 -10.68 2.76
C TYR A 117 14.58 -9.71 3.68
N GLN A 118 13.81 -8.91 4.43
CA GLN A 118 14.32 -7.98 5.43
C GLN A 118 15.04 -8.68 6.58
N SER A 119 14.58 -9.87 6.99
CA SER A 119 15.24 -10.68 8.02
C SER A 119 16.65 -11.15 7.65
N LEU A 120 16.98 -11.13 6.35
CA LEU A 120 18.31 -11.48 5.86
C LEU A 120 19.30 -10.31 5.97
N ILE A 121 18.83 -9.10 6.27
CA ILE A 121 19.66 -7.91 6.42
C ILE A 121 20.22 -7.88 7.85
N PRO A 122 21.55 -7.82 8.04
CA PRO A 122 22.17 -7.76 9.36
C PRO A 122 21.62 -6.61 10.21
N GLY A 123 21.32 -6.88 11.48
CA GLY A 123 20.82 -5.88 12.42
C GLY A 123 19.32 -5.60 12.33
N ARG A 124 18.58 -6.23 11.41
CA ARG A 124 17.12 -6.13 11.34
C ARG A 124 16.44 -7.35 11.95
N THR A 125 15.51 -7.11 12.87
CA THR A 125 14.69 -8.17 13.46
C THR A 125 13.33 -8.18 12.78
N PRO A 126 12.91 -9.31 12.17
CA PRO A 126 11.60 -9.38 11.57
C PRO A 126 10.51 -9.40 12.64
N HIS A 127 9.40 -8.72 12.38
CA HIS A 127 8.23 -8.69 13.22
C HIS A 127 6.98 -9.09 12.43
N ILE A 128 6.29 -10.12 12.91
CA ILE A 128 5.01 -10.53 12.32
C ILE A 128 3.97 -9.39 12.29
N ARG A 129 4.12 -8.42 13.21
CA ARG A 129 3.30 -7.20 13.28
C ARG A 129 3.43 -6.34 12.02
N ASP A 130 4.58 -6.34 11.36
CA ASP A 130 4.81 -5.52 10.16
C ASP A 130 4.04 -6.12 8.97
N VAL A 131 4.08 -7.44 8.79
CA VAL A 131 3.21 -8.17 7.83
C VAL A 131 1.72 -7.86 8.07
N PHE A 132 1.28 -7.78 9.34
CA PHE A 132 -0.10 -7.43 9.67
C PHE A 132 -0.47 -5.99 9.27
N ILE A 133 0.42 -5.02 9.52
CA ILE A 133 0.20 -3.61 9.15
C ILE A 133 0.09 -3.47 7.63
N ASP A 134 0.97 -4.13 6.89
CA ASP A 134 0.99 -4.11 5.43
C ASP A 134 -0.25 -4.76 4.82
N THR A 135 -0.64 -5.89 5.39
CA THR A 135 -1.89 -6.57 5.04
C THR A 135 -3.11 -5.70 5.36
N LEU A 136 -3.08 -4.93 6.45
CA LEU A 136 -4.15 -3.99 6.79
C LEU A 136 -4.25 -2.84 5.77
N GLY A 137 -3.11 -2.39 5.23
CA GLY A 137 -3.07 -1.44 4.11
C GLY A 137 -3.79 -1.97 2.88
N ALA A 138 -3.47 -3.20 2.48
CA ALA A 138 -4.15 -3.88 1.39
C ALA A 138 -5.66 -4.07 1.63
N PHE A 139 -6.03 -4.51 2.84
CA PHE A 139 -7.42 -4.70 3.23
C PHE A 139 -8.22 -3.38 3.18
N THR A 140 -7.63 -2.29 3.69
CA THR A 140 -8.22 -0.95 3.68
C THR A 140 -8.50 -0.48 2.25
N ALA A 141 -7.53 -0.65 1.35
CA ALA A 141 -7.71 -0.32 -0.07
C ALA A 141 -8.86 -1.11 -0.71
N ILE A 142 -8.97 -2.41 -0.45
CA ILE A 142 -10.05 -3.25 -0.97
C ILE A 142 -11.42 -2.74 -0.47
N ILE A 143 -11.55 -2.43 0.82
CA ILE A 143 -12.80 -1.89 1.37
C ILE A 143 -13.18 -0.58 0.68
N ILE A 144 -12.23 0.35 0.55
CA ILE A 144 -12.46 1.65 -0.10
C ILE A 144 -12.97 1.44 -1.53
N ILE A 145 -12.32 0.56 -2.30
CA ILE A 145 -12.73 0.22 -3.68
C ILE A 145 -14.15 -0.36 -3.72
N LEU A 146 -14.49 -1.25 -2.80
CA LEU A 146 -15.83 -1.85 -2.73
C LEU A 146 -16.91 -0.83 -2.39
N ILE A 147 -16.63 0.09 -1.46
CA ILE A 147 -17.53 1.20 -1.12
C ILE A 147 -17.75 2.08 -2.35
N ILE A 148 -16.68 2.48 -3.03
CA ILE A 148 -16.74 3.30 -4.24
C ILE A 148 -17.61 2.61 -5.32
N ILE A 149 -17.37 1.32 -5.60
CA ILE A 149 -18.16 0.56 -6.57
C ILE A 149 -19.65 0.53 -6.18
N LYS A 150 -19.96 0.38 -4.88
CA LYS A 150 -21.34 0.34 -4.37
C LYS A 150 -22.03 1.70 -4.57
N LEU A 151 -21.34 2.81 -4.25
CA LEU A 151 -21.87 4.16 -4.40
C LEU A 151 -22.18 4.48 -5.88
N PHE A 152 -21.27 4.16 -6.80
CA PHE A 152 -21.49 4.37 -8.24
C PHE A 152 -22.62 3.50 -8.82
N LYS A 153 -22.80 2.27 -8.33
CA LYS A 153 -23.93 1.42 -8.75
C LYS A 153 -25.28 1.96 -8.28
N ARG A 154 -25.32 2.56 -7.09
CA ARG A 154 -26.54 3.17 -6.53
C ARG A 154 -26.97 4.38 -7.36
N SER A 155 -26.03 5.30 -7.65
CA SER A 155 -26.29 6.49 -8.49
C SER A 155 -26.91 6.14 -9.85
N LYS A 156 -26.35 5.16 -10.56
CA LYS A 156 -26.89 4.71 -11.87
C LYS A 156 -28.25 4.05 -11.78
N LYS A 157 -28.56 3.42 -10.64
CA LYS A 157 -29.88 2.82 -10.43
C LYS A 157 -30.91 3.94 -10.26
N ASP A 158 -30.60 4.96 -9.47
CA ASP A 158 -31.51 6.09 -9.21
C ASP A 158 -31.77 6.93 -10.48
N GLU A 159 -30.77 7.12 -11.36
CA GLU A 159 -30.94 7.74 -12.69
C GLU A 159 -31.82 6.92 -13.67
N ALA A 160 -31.85 5.58 -13.55
CA ALA A 160 -32.62 4.73 -14.45
C ALA A 160 -34.11 4.61 -14.07
N TYR A 161 -34.51 5.14 -12.90
CA TYR A 161 -35.90 5.20 -12.44
C TYR A 161 -36.50 6.62 -12.51
N GLN A 162 -35.72 7.61 -12.96
CA GLN A 162 -36.19 8.94 -13.35
C GLN A 162 -36.46 8.98 -14.85
#